data_AF-A0A8S9E4D3-F1
#
_entry.id   AF-A0A8S9E4D3-F1
#
_cell.length_a   1.000
_cell.length_b   1.000
_cell.length_c   1.000
_cell.angle_alpha   90.00
_cell.angle_beta   90.00
_cell.angle_gamma   90.00
#
_symmetry.space_group_name_H-M   'P 1'
#
loop_
_entity.id
_entity.type
_entity.pdbx_description
1 polymer ?
#
loop_
_entity_poly.entity_id
_entity_poly.type
_entity_poly.pdbx_seq_one_letter_code
_entity_poly.pdbx_strand_id
1 'polypeptide(L)'
;RLALLNTRFLQLCAEADERVRPLVYAVRLWAKQQGLAGNPSGGGPLLNNYALTLLVLFFLQTRSPPVLPTVARLRDLAGDEDRATVGGWDCSFPRDVASLEPSANTESPCSLLAEFFHVFGDFDFPGRVISLREGRALPLPPPAAPEASEGLKLGPLNLQDPFELSHNVAANVNEKTASRFGRCCRDAAKYCRSLQYRRKSSKGRAWGLTRLFQLGAVEPGATSAGAFLISIPLDAAGGPQQLCRQPGGRSPWFWEVCAAIAFVLRDVLKCSC
;
A
#
# COMPACT_ATOMS: atom_id res chain seq x y z
N ARG A 1 15.27 -7.68 -19.36
CA ARG A 1 15.46 -6.29 -19.83
C ARG A 1 14.57 -5.30 -19.07
N LEU A 2 13.28 -5.59 -18.85
CA LEU A 2 12.38 -4.74 -18.06
C LEU A 2 12.87 -4.51 -16.61
N ALA A 3 13.28 -5.58 -15.90
CA ALA A 3 13.82 -5.46 -14.54
C ALA A 3 15.03 -4.51 -14.42
N LEU A 4 15.88 -4.42 -15.46
CA LEU A 4 17.00 -3.48 -15.49
C LEU A 4 16.50 -2.03 -15.60
N LEU A 5 15.48 -1.78 -16.43
CA LEU A 5 14.87 -0.46 -16.58
C LEU A 5 14.12 -0.05 -15.31
N ASN A 6 13.37 -0.98 -14.69
CA ASN A 6 12.79 -0.77 -13.36
C ASN A 6 13.85 -0.38 -12.34
N THR A 7 14.99 -1.09 -12.31
CA THR A 7 16.09 -0.77 -11.39
C THR A 7 16.67 0.63 -11.66
N ARG A 8 16.89 0.99 -12.92
CA ARG A 8 17.34 2.35 -13.31
C ARG A 8 16.33 3.43 -12.97
N PHE A 9 15.04 3.16 -13.15
CA PHE A 9 13.98 4.08 -12.75
C PHE A 9 13.98 4.32 -11.23
N LEU A 10 14.14 3.27 -10.42
CA LEU A 10 14.27 3.42 -8.97
C LEU A 10 15.52 4.23 -8.59
N GLN A 11 16.63 4.04 -9.30
CA GLN A 11 17.86 4.82 -9.10
C GLN A 11 17.65 6.30 -9.42
N LEU A 12 17.08 6.61 -10.59
CA LEU A 12 16.73 7.98 -10.99
C LEU A 12 15.83 8.65 -9.95
N CYS A 13 14.77 7.96 -9.49
CA CYS A 13 13.89 8.51 -8.44
C CYS A 13 14.65 8.79 -7.14
N ALA A 14 15.58 7.91 -6.76
CA ALA A 14 16.39 8.06 -5.56
C ALA A 14 17.47 9.14 -5.67
N GLU A 15 17.80 9.58 -6.89
CA GLU A 15 18.69 10.69 -7.19
C GLU A 15 17.93 12.02 -7.35
N ALA A 16 16.68 11.96 -7.82
CA ALA A 16 15.80 13.11 -8.01
C ALA A 16 15.44 13.86 -6.73
N ASP A 17 15.35 13.15 -5.59
CA ASP A 17 15.09 13.78 -4.30
C ASP A 17 15.73 12.99 -3.15
N GLU A 18 16.45 13.69 -2.28
CA GLU A 18 17.20 13.09 -1.16
C GLU A 18 16.31 12.37 -0.14
N ARG A 19 15.02 12.72 -0.05
CA ARG A 19 14.07 12.17 0.93
C ARG A 19 13.57 10.78 0.53
N VAL A 20 13.74 10.38 -0.73
CA VAL A 20 13.29 9.10 -1.27
C VAL A 20 13.95 7.92 -0.56
N ARG A 21 15.29 7.91 -0.48
CA ARG A 21 16.02 6.78 0.14
C ARG A 21 15.61 6.59 1.60
N PRO A 22 15.66 7.63 2.48
CA PRO A 22 15.23 7.49 3.87
C PRO A 22 13.81 6.94 4.02
N LEU A 23 12.85 7.43 3.21
CA LEU A 23 11.46 6.97 3.27
C LEU A 23 11.32 5.52 2.85
N VAL A 24 11.95 5.12 1.74
CA VAL A 24 11.93 3.73 1.27
C VAL A 24 12.52 2.80 2.33
N TYR A 25 13.67 3.15 2.92
CA TYR A 25 14.27 2.33 3.99
C TYR A 25 13.40 2.26 5.23
N ALA A 26 12.84 3.40 5.68
CA ALA A 26 11.96 3.46 6.85
C ALA A 26 10.70 2.59 6.67
N VAL A 27 10.02 2.70 5.53
CA VAL A 27 8.81 1.91 5.23
C VAL A 27 9.15 0.43 5.07
N ARG A 28 10.25 0.08 4.40
CA ARG A 28 10.67 -1.32 4.26
C ARG A 28 11.01 -1.97 5.60
N LEU A 29 11.76 -1.26 6.44
CA LEU A 29 12.09 -1.73 7.78
C LEU A 29 10.82 -1.89 8.61
N TRP A 30 9.98 -0.86 8.65
CA TRP A 30 8.69 -0.91 9.34
C TRP A 30 7.84 -2.10 8.86
N ALA A 31 7.64 -2.27 7.56
CA ALA A 31 6.81 -3.33 7.00
C ALA A 31 7.36 -4.73 7.36
N LYS A 32 8.69 -4.91 7.35
CA LYS A 32 9.32 -6.14 7.81
C LYS A 32 9.07 -6.39 9.29
N GLN A 33 9.23 -5.37 10.14
CA GLN A 33 9.00 -5.49 11.59
C GLN A 33 7.52 -5.69 11.93
N GLN A 34 6.60 -5.19 11.09
CA GLN A 34 5.19 -5.51 11.21
C GLN A 34 4.85 -6.88 10.58
N GLY A 35 5.76 -7.63 9.97
CA GLY A 35 5.43 -8.89 9.29
C GLY A 35 4.49 -8.71 8.09
N LEU A 36 4.57 -7.56 7.42
CA LEU A 36 3.83 -7.23 6.19
C LEU A 36 4.64 -7.54 4.93
N ALA A 37 5.95 -7.76 5.10
CA ALA A 37 6.90 -8.04 4.04
C ALA A 37 8.02 -8.97 4.53
N GLY A 38 8.78 -9.52 3.59
CA GLY A 38 9.89 -10.42 3.88
C GLY A 38 9.49 -11.89 3.96
N ASN A 39 8.83 -12.39 2.92
CA ASN A 39 8.54 -13.83 2.76
C ASN A 39 9.85 -14.64 2.94
N PRO A 40 9.94 -15.58 3.89
CA PRO A 40 11.16 -16.34 4.18
C PRO A 40 11.71 -17.11 2.97
N SER A 41 10.82 -17.54 2.07
CA SER A 41 11.15 -18.38 0.90
C SER A 41 10.87 -17.70 -0.44
N GLY A 42 10.83 -16.36 -0.47
CA GLY A 42 10.59 -15.55 -1.68
C GLY A 42 9.14 -15.52 -2.15
N GLY A 43 8.46 -16.68 -2.17
CA GLY A 43 7.02 -16.80 -2.42
C GLY A 43 6.18 -16.61 -1.15
N GLY A 44 5.00 -16.00 -1.27
CA GLY A 44 4.05 -15.86 -0.16
C GLY A 44 3.11 -14.67 -0.31
N PRO A 45 2.12 -14.54 0.60
CA PRO A 45 1.07 -13.53 0.50
C PRO A 45 1.49 -12.14 1.00
N LEU A 46 2.75 -11.96 1.40
CA LEU A 46 3.27 -10.68 1.89
C LEU A 46 3.75 -9.78 0.75
N LEU A 47 3.83 -8.47 1.03
CA LEU A 47 4.40 -7.50 0.09
C LEU A 47 5.89 -7.80 -0.14
N ASN A 48 6.31 -7.73 -1.40
CA ASN A 48 7.73 -7.75 -1.73
C ASN A 48 8.33 -6.34 -1.60
N ASN A 49 9.67 -6.25 -1.54
CA ASN A 49 10.36 -4.96 -1.39
C ASN A 49 10.15 -4.02 -2.58
N TYR A 50 9.92 -4.57 -3.77
CA TYR A 50 9.68 -3.78 -4.97
C TYR A 50 8.32 -3.05 -4.87
N ALA A 51 7.26 -3.76 -4.54
CA ALA A 51 5.93 -3.22 -4.30
C ALA A 51 5.92 -2.15 -3.18
N LEU A 52 6.61 -2.39 -2.06
CA LEU A 52 6.75 -1.38 -1.01
C LEU A 52 7.47 -0.11 -1.51
N THR A 53 8.51 -0.28 -2.33
CA THR A 53 9.22 0.86 -2.92
C THR A 53 8.29 1.64 -3.84
N LEU A 54 7.54 0.95 -4.72
CA LEU A 54 6.59 1.60 -5.62
C LEU A 54 5.45 2.33 -4.88
N LEU A 55 4.96 1.80 -3.75
CA LEU A 55 3.99 2.52 -2.91
C LEU A 55 4.56 3.84 -2.38
N VAL A 56 5.83 3.85 -1.96
CA VAL A 56 6.50 5.07 -1.50
C VAL A 56 6.67 6.05 -2.66
N LEU A 57 7.10 5.60 -3.84
CA LEU A 57 7.25 6.48 -5.01
C LEU A 57 5.90 7.08 -5.44
N PHE A 58 4.85 6.26 -5.51
CA PHE A 58 3.49 6.74 -5.78
C PHE A 58 3.02 7.77 -4.73
N PHE A 59 3.28 7.52 -3.45
CA PHE A 59 2.98 8.48 -2.40
C PHE A 59 3.69 9.82 -2.63
N LEU A 60 4.96 9.80 -3.03
CA LEU A 60 5.74 10.99 -3.32
C LEU A 60 5.26 11.72 -4.59
N GLN A 61 4.77 10.99 -5.60
CA GLN A 61 4.14 11.56 -6.80
C GLN A 61 2.81 12.27 -6.50
N THR A 62 2.10 11.84 -5.44
CA THR A 62 0.77 12.37 -5.08
C THR A 62 0.81 13.48 -4.03
N ARG A 63 2.01 13.92 -3.59
CA ARG A 63 2.12 15.08 -2.69
C ARG A 63 1.69 16.36 -3.41
N SER A 64 1.36 17.39 -2.63
CA SER A 64 1.04 18.71 -3.15
C SER A 64 1.92 19.76 -2.45
N PRO A 65 2.93 20.33 -3.13
CA PRO A 65 3.40 19.98 -4.47
C PRO A 65 4.05 18.58 -4.54
N PRO A 66 4.16 17.94 -5.71
CA PRO A 66 4.71 16.59 -5.86
C PRO A 66 6.20 16.55 -5.53
N VAL A 67 6.64 15.50 -4.82
CA VAL A 67 8.06 15.26 -4.52
C VAL A 67 8.77 14.59 -5.69
N LEU A 68 8.06 13.72 -6.42
CA LEU A 68 8.58 13.03 -7.60
C LEU A 68 7.68 13.27 -8.81
N PRO A 69 8.24 13.32 -10.03
CA PRO A 69 7.45 13.32 -11.25
C PRO A 69 6.78 11.96 -11.49
N THR A 70 5.68 11.96 -12.25
CA THR A 70 5.02 10.73 -12.72
C THR A 70 5.86 10.08 -13.83
N VAL A 71 5.65 8.79 -14.10
CA VAL A 71 6.39 8.13 -15.21
C VAL A 71 5.94 8.70 -16.56
N ALA A 72 4.67 9.10 -16.70
CA ALA A 72 4.23 9.82 -17.90
C ALA A 72 4.99 11.13 -18.10
N ARG A 73 5.19 11.92 -17.04
CA ARG A 73 5.98 13.15 -17.11
C ARG A 73 7.45 12.89 -17.44
N LEU A 74 8.04 11.85 -16.86
CA LEU A 74 9.40 11.44 -17.21
C LEU A 74 9.51 11.06 -18.69
N ARG A 75 8.54 10.33 -19.23
CA ARG A 75 8.51 9.99 -20.66
C ARG A 75 8.46 11.24 -21.54
N ASP A 76 7.69 12.26 -21.16
CA ASP A 76 7.60 13.51 -21.92
C ASP A 76 8.93 14.30 -21.92
N LEU A 77 9.81 14.04 -20.94
CA LEU A 77 11.14 14.62 -20.84
C LEU A 77 12.22 13.77 -21.53
N ALA A 78 11.90 12.54 -21.93
CA ALA A 78 12.86 11.61 -22.52
C ALA A 78 13.31 12.10 -23.91
N GLY A 79 14.62 12.17 -24.12
CA GLY A 79 15.20 12.47 -25.43
C GLY A 79 15.26 11.24 -26.35
N ASP A 80 15.74 11.43 -27.58
CA ASP A 80 15.87 10.32 -28.55
C ASP A 80 16.78 9.18 -28.04
N GLU A 81 17.84 9.52 -27.29
CA GLU A 81 18.77 8.57 -26.67
C GLU A 81 18.16 7.80 -25.48
N ASP A 82 17.06 8.29 -24.93
CA ASP A 82 16.34 7.66 -23.80
C ASP A 82 15.28 6.66 -24.27
N ARG A 83 14.99 6.62 -25.57
CA ARG A 83 13.95 5.76 -26.14
C ARG A 83 14.23 4.29 -25.86
N ALA A 84 13.29 3.64 -25.19
CA ALA A 84 13.38 2.22 -24.88
C ALA A 84 12.01 1.55 -24.94
N THR A 85 11.88 0.53 -25.80
CA THR A 85 10.70 -0.34 -25.85
C THR A 85 11.10 -1.75 -25.49
N VAL A 86 10.39 -2.36 -24.54
CA VAL A 86 10.65 -3.73 -24.07
C VAL A 86 9.33 -4.48 -23.95
N GLY A 87 9.18 -5.56 -24.71
CA GLY A 87 7.96 -6.37 -24.67
C GLY A 87 6.70 -5.60 -25.08
N GLY A 88 6.83 -4.64 -26.01
CA GLY A 88 5.73 -3.76 -26.43
C GLY A 88 5.49 -2.56 -25.51
N TRP A 89 6.12 -2.52 -24.33
CA TRP A 89 5.96 -1.42 -23.38
C TRP A 89 6.98 -0.31 -23.62
N ASP A 90 6.48 0.92 -23.67
CA ASP A 90 7.32 2.12 -23.65
C ASP A 90 7.88 2.36 -22.24
N CYS A 91 9.19 2.22 -22.15
CA CYS A 91 10.02 2.33 -20.96
C CYS A 91 10.98 3.51 -21.06
N SER A 92 10.66 4.52 -21.87
CA SER A 92 11.50 5.70 -22.09
C SER A 92 11.40 6.66 -20.91
N PHE A 93 12.55 7.06 -20.36
CA PHE A 93 12.69 8.06 -19.31
C PHE A 93 14.13 8.59 -19.29
N PRO A 94 14.38 9.82 -18.82
CA PRO A 94 15.72 10.39 -18.78
C PRO A 94 16.70 9.54 -17.98
N ARG A 95 17.91 9.36 -18.51
CA ARG A 95 18.96 8.61 -17.83
C ARG A 95 19.65 9.40 -16.72
N ASP A 96 19.56 10.73 -16.75
CA ASP A 96 20.22 11.64 -15.83
C ASP A 96 19.20 12.53 -15.12
N VAL A 97 19.35 12.67 -13.81
CA VAL A 97 18.56 13.55 -12.94
C VAL A 97 18.71 15.03 -13.31
N ALA A 98 19.81 15.43 -13.98
CA ALA A 98 20.03 16.80 -14.43
C ALA A 98 18.94 17.32 -15.38
N SER A 99 18.17 16.43 -16.00
CA SER A 99 17.01 16.75 -16.84
C SER A 99 15.73 17.04 -16.05
N LEU A 100 15.75 16.83 -14.73
CA LEU A 100 14.60 16.96 -13.85
C LEU A 100 14.67 18.26 -13.05
N GLU A 101 13.55 18.97 -13.00
CA GLU A 101 13.40 20.12 -12.11
C GLU A 101 13.30 19.67 -10.65
N PRO A 102 13.98 20.34 -9.72
CA PRO A 102 13.85 20.06 -8.29
C PRO A 102 12.41 20.21 -7.80
N SER A 103 12.01 19.39 -6.83
CA SER A 103 10.69 19.50 -6.23
C SER A 103 10.53 20.80 -5.44
N ALA A 104 9.40 21.47 -5.63
CA ALA A 104 8.97 22.60 -4.78
C ALA A 104 8.45 22.17 -3.40
N ASN A 105 8.37 20.86 -3.12
CA ASN A 105 7.86 20.34 -1.85
C ASN A 105 8.90 20.48 -0.74
N THR A 106 8.52 21.11 0.36
CA THR A 106 9.38 21.38 1.52
C THR A 106 9.08 20.50 2.74
N GLU A 107 8.25 19.47 2.60
CA GLU A 107 7.93 18.56 3.70
C GLU A 107 9.16 17.78 4.15
N SER A 108 9.36 17.69 5.47
CA SER A 108 10.45 16.91 6.04
C SER A 108 10.26 15.39 5.85
N PRO A 109 11.33 14.58 5.89
CA PRO A 109 11.21 13.11 5.87
C PRO A 109 10.28 12.56 6.96
N CYS A 110 10.30 13.13 8.16
CA CYS A 110 9.45 12.69 9.27
C CYS A 110 7.96 12.97 9.03
N SER A 111 7.62 14.15 8.47
CA SER A 111 6.24 14.49 8.12
C SER A 111 5.76 13.62 6.96
N LEU A 112 6.59 13.43 5.92
CA LEU A 112 6.26 12.54 4.80
C LEU A 112 6.03 11.10 5.27
N LEU A 113 6.81 10.59 6.23
CA LEU A 113 6.60 9.25 6.77
C LEU A 113 5.27 9.14 7.53
N ALA A 114 4.92 10.16 8.34
CA ALA A 114 3.64 10.20 9.05
C ALA A 114 2.46 10.26 8.07
N GLU A 115 2.57 11.10 7.03
CA GLU A 115 1.57 11.24 5.98
C GLU A 115 1.44 9.98 5.12
N PHE A 116 2.53 9.24 4.87
CA PHE A 116 2.48 7.94 4.20
C PHE A 116 1.54 6.98 4.93
N PHE A 117 1.70 6.87 6.25
CA PHE A 117 0.83 6.04 7.07
C PHE A 117 -0.61 6.56 7.11
N HIS A 118 -0.79 7.88 7.14
CA HIS A 118 -2.12 8.47 7.12
C HIS A 118 -2.87 8.13 5.83
N VAL A 119 -2.24 8.39 4.67
CA VAL A 119 -2.81 8.15 3.34
C VAL A 119 -3.17 6.68 3.16
N PHE A 120 -2.24 5.78 3.43
CA PHE A 120 -2.45 4.35 3.20
C PHE A 120 -3.25 3.65 4.31
N GLY A 121 -3.50 4.31 5.45
CA GLY A 121 -4.33 3.78 6.53
C GLY A 121 -5.83 3.75 6.18
N ASP A 122 -6.26 4.65 5.31
CA ASP A 122 -7.66 4.81 4.85
C ASP A 122 -7.81 4.62 3.33
N PHE A 123 -6.75 4.14 2.65
CA PHE A 123 -6.76 3.97 1.20
C PHE A 123 -7.66 2.79 0.77
N ASP A 124 -8.51 3.03 -0.23
CA ASP A 124 -9.35 2.00 -0.85
C ASP A 124 -8.52 1.15 -1.84
N PHE A 125 -7.73 0.22 -1.30
CA PHE A 125 -6.93 -0.72 -2.08
C PHE A 125 -7.73 -1.65 -3.01
N PRO A 126 -8.84 -2.28 -2.57
CA PRO A 126 -9.57 -3.19 -3.45
C PRO A 126 -10.33 -2.45 -4.55
N GLY A 127 -10.78 -1.21 -4.32
CA GLY A 127 -11.57 -0.44 -5.28
C GLY A 127 -10.78 0.41 -6.28
N ARG A 128 -9.44 0.39 -6.24
CA ARG A 128 -8.59 1.25 -7.08
C ARG A 128 -7.34 0.54 -7.60
N VAL A 129 -6.84 1.01 -8.75
CA VAL A 129 -5.52 0.66 -9.29
C VAL A 129 -4.55 1.82 -9.02
N ILE A 130 -3.50 1.57 -8.26
CA ILE A 130 -2.43 2.55 -8.02
C ILE A 130 -1.51 2.58 -9.24
N SER A 131 -1.51 3.69 -9.98
CA SER A 131 -0.69 3.87 -11.18
C SER A 131 0.40 4.91 -10.95
N LEU A 132 1.66 4.47 -11.00
CA LEU A 132 2.82 5.36 -10.99
C LEU A 132 3.00 6.09 -12.31
N ARG A 133 2.45 5.53 -13.41
CA ARG A 133 2.47 6.16 -14.72
C ARG A 133 1.66 7.44 -14.73
N GLU A 134 0.44 7.34 -14.23
CA GLU A 134 -0.48 8.46 -14.14
C GLU A 134 -0.28 9.33 -12.88
N GLY A 135 0.44 8.81 -11.86
CA GLY A 135 0.60 9.48 -10.57
C GLY A 135 -0.71 9.62 -9.79
N ARG A 136 -1.67 8.72 -10.01
CA ARG A 136 -2.99 8.76 -9.38
C ARG A 136 -3.58 7.36 -9.21
N ALA A 137 -4.54 7.24 -8.31
CA ALA A 137 -5.32 6.03 -8.12
C ALA A 137 -6.49 6.02 -9.12
N LEU A 138 -6.48 5.07 -10.04
CA LEU A 138 -7.48 4.90 -11.09
C LEU A 138 -8.66 4.06 -10.57
N PRO A 139 -9.89 4.32 -11.04
CA PRO A 139 -11.01 3.42 -10.78
C PRO A 139 -10.75 2.05 -11.40
N LEU A 140 -11.35 1.00 -10.82
CA LEU A 140 -11.33 -0.31 -11.47
C LEU A 140 -12.05 -0.25 -12.83
N PRO A 141 -11.59 -1.04 -13.81
CA PRO A 141 -12.31 -1.18 -15.08
C PRO A 141 -13.72 -1.77 -14.86
N PRO A 142 -14.68 -1.44 -15.73
CA PRO A 142 -16.04 -1.96 -15.63
C PRO A 142 -16.06 -3.50 -15.70
N PRO A 143 -16.91 -4.20 -14.93
CA PRO A 143 -17.00 -5.66 -14.96
C PRO A 143 -17.36 -6.25 -16.34
N ALA A 144 -18.04 -5.47 -17.18
CA ALA A 144 -18.43 -5.87 -18.54
C ALA A 144 -17.32 -5.67 -19.59
N ALA A 145 -16.18 -5.09 -19.20
CA ALA A 145 -15.02 -4.90 -20.08
C ALA A 145 -13.74 -5.42 -19.41
N PRO A 146 -13.65 -6.72 -19.08
CA PRO A 146 -12.43 -7.31 -18.54
C PRO A 146 -11.25 -7.23 -19.52
N GLU A 147 -11.52 -7.03 -20.82
CA GLU A 147 -10.49 -6.75 -21.84
C GLU A 147 -9.94 -5.31 -21.78
N ALA A 148 -10.62 -4.39 -21.09
CA ALA A 148 -10.15 -3.01 -20.91
C ALA A 148 -9.06 -2.90 -19.83
N SER A 149 -9.00 -3.83 -18.86
CA SER A 149 -7.74 -4.10 -18.17
C SER A 149 -6.86 -4.86 -19.14
N GLU A 150 -5.78 -4.26 -19.62
CA GLU A 150 -4.76 -4.86 -20.49
C GLU A 150 -4.09 -6.09 -19.82
N GLY A 151 -4.83 -7.15 -19.50
CA GLY A 151 -4.33 -8.33 -18.78
C GLY A 151 -3.97 -8.12 -17.30
N LEU A 152 -4.29 -6.97 -16.70
CA LEU A 152 -3.94 -6.67 -15.30
C LEU A 152 -4.68 -7.58 -14.32
N LYS A 153 -3.94 -8.47 -13.64
CA LYS A 153 -4.51 -9.33 -12.58
C LYS A 153 -4.86 -8.52 -11.33
N LEU A 154 -6.15 -8.23 -11.16
CA LEU A 154 -6.67 -7.54 -9.99
C LEU A 154 -6.69 -8.43 -8.75
N GLY A 155 -6.66 -7.80 -7.58
CA GLY A 155 -6.70 -8.43 -6.27
C GLY A 155 -6.99 -7.42 -5.15
N PRO A 156 -6.76 -7.81 -3.89
CA PRO A 156 -7.02 -6.98 -2.72
C PRO A 156 -6.14 -5.72 -2.62
N LEU A 157 -4.99 -5.72 -3.31
CA LEU A 157 -4.09 -4.58 -3.46
C LEU A 157 -3.63 -4.54 -4.93
N ASN A 158 -3.97 -3.45 -5.63
CA ASN A 158 -3.67 -3.30 -7.05
C ASN A 158 -2.62 -2.21 -7.25
N LEU A 159 -1.36 -2.63 -7.41
CA LEU A 159 -0.23 -1.73 -7.64
C LEU A 159 0.37 -2.05 -9.00
N GLN A 160 0.15 -1.15 -9.96
CA GLN A 160 0.60 -1.34 -11.33
C GLN A 160 2.10 -1.07 -11.45
N ASP A 161 2.82 -1.90 -12.20
CA ASP A 161 4.20 -1.64 -12.59
C ASP A 161 4.30 -0.35 -13.43
N PRO A 162 5.33 0.48 -13.24
CA PRO A 162 5.47 1.75 -13.96
C PRO A 162 5.56 1.59 -15.48
N PHE A 163 6.06 0.46 -15.98
CA PHE A 163 6.27 0.23 -17.42
C PHE A 163 5.35 -0.84 -17.98
N GLU A 164 5.33 -2.05 -17.40
CA GLU A 164 4.48 -3.16 -17.83
C GLU A 164 3.07 -3.02 -17.21
N LEU A 165 2.18 -2.30 -17.88
CA LEU A 165 0.89 -1.90 -17.30
C LEU A 165 -0.09 -3.06 -17.07
N SER A 166 0.20 -4.23 -17.65
CA SER A 166 -0.47 -5.50 -17.38
C SER A 166 0.00 -6.20 -16.09
N HIS A 167 1.07 -5.71 -15.46
CA HIS A 167 1.64 -6.33 -14.27
C HIS A 167 1.21 -5.63 -12.98
N ASN A 168 0.48 -6.35 -12.14
CA ASN A 168 0.22 -5.94 -10.75
C ASN A 168 1.32 -6.53 -9.87
N VAL A 169 2.23 -5.69 -9.39
CA VAL A 169 3.39 -6.10 -8.57
C VAL A 169 2.99 -6.64 -7.19
N ALA A 170 1.72 -6.47 -6.82
CA ALA A 170 1.11 -6.95 -5.59
C ALA A 170 0.06 -8.06 -5.83
N ALA A 171 0.02 -8.67 -7.02
CA ALA A 171 -0.93 -9.73 -7.35
C ALA A 171 -0.81 -10.99 -6.45
N ASN A 172 0.30 -11.15 -5.73
CA ASN A 172 0.50 -12.23 -4.75
C ASN A 172 -0.13 -11.91 -3.39
N VAL A 173 -0.49 -10.65 -3.12
CA VAL A 173 -0.99 -10.19 -1.82
C VAL A 173 -2.44 -10.64 -1.65
N ASN A 174 -2.73 -11.34 -0.55
CA ASN A 174 -4.09 -11.75 -0.22
C ASN A 174 -4.83 -10.70 0.63
N GLU A 175 -6.13 -10.92 0.83
CA GLU A 175 -7.00 -9.98 1.52
C GLU A 175 -6.58 -9.74 2.98
N LYS A 176 -6.11 -10.80 3.65
CA LYS A 176 -5.61 -10.72 5.03
C LYS A 176 -4.41 -9.79 5.12
N THR A 177 -3.44 -9.92 4.22
CA THR A 177 -2.25 -9.05 4.17
C THR A 177 -2.64 -7.62 3.81
N ALA A 178 -3.45 -7.41 2.78
CA ALA A 178 -3.87 -6.06 2.36
C ALA A 178 -4.62 -5.33 3.48
N SER A 179 -5.59 -5.99 4.11
CA SER A 179 -6.34 -5.44 5.25
C SER A 179 -5.44 -5.14 6.43
N ARG A 180 -4.45 -6.02 6.70
CA ARG A 180 -3.48 -5.81 7.78
C ARG A 180 -2.53 -4.66 7.49
N PHE A 181 -2.11 -4.47 6.23
CA PHE A 181 -1.30 -3.33 5.82
C PHE A 181 -2.02 -2.01 6.13
N GLY A 182 -3.27 -1.85 5.70
CA GLY A 182 -4.08 -0.65 5.99
C GLY A 182 -4.26 -0.42 7.50
N ARG A 183 -4.56 -1.46 8.29
CA ARG A 183 -4.65 -1.33 9.75
C ARG A 183 -3.32 -0.88 10.38
N CYS A 184 -2.21 -1.55 10.05
CA CYS A 184 -0.90 -1.18 10.57
C CYS A 184 -0.52 0.27 10.17
N CYS A 185 -0.86 0.71 8.96
CA CYS A 185 -0.69 2.11 8.55
C CYS A 185 -1.52 3.05 9.44
N ARG A 186 -2.80 2.74 9.70
CA ARG A 186 -3.66 3.56 10.56
C ARG A 186 -3.11 3.69 11.99
N ASP A 187 -2.65 2.58 12.55
CA ASP A 187 -2.06 2.56 13.88
C ASP A 187 -0.75 3.38 13.89
N ALA A 188 0.09 3.23 12.85
CA ALA A 188 1.34 3.96 12.73
C ALA A 188 1.09 5.47 12.59
N ALA A 189 0.08 5.87 11.81
CA ALA A 189 -0.35 7.26 11.69
C ALA A 189 -0.80 7.83 13.04
N LYS A 190 -1.57 7.06 13.82
CA LYS A 190 -1.96 7.43 15.19
C LYS A 190 -0.73 7.61 16.09
N TYR A 191 0.24 6.71 16.01
CA TYR A 191 1.49 6.82 16.77
C TYR A 191 2.31 8.05 16.38
N CYS A 192 2.44 8.36 15.09
CA CYS A 192 3.17 9.53 14.59
C CYS A 192 2.61 10.87 15.13
N ARG A 193 1.31 10.93 15.45
CA ARG A 193 0.69 12.11 16.09
C ARG A 193 0.94 12.22 17.60
N SER A 194 1.43 11.16 18.24
CA SER A 194 1.66 11.13 19.68
C SER A 194 2.87 11.94 20.13
N LEU A 195 2.84 12.40 21.39
CA LEU A 195 4.00 13.05 22.02
C LEU A 195 5.23 12.11 22.09
N GLN A 196 5.00 10.80 22.22
CA GLN A 196 6.07 9.80 22.26
C GLN A 196 6.81 9.67 20.91
N TYR A 197 6.17 10.01 19.80
CA TYR A 197 6.84 10.09 18.51
C TYR A 197 7.66 11.40 18.40
N ARG A 198 7.05 12.52 18.80
CA ARG A 198 7.63 13.87 18.61
C ARG A 198 8.72 14.25 19.61
N ARG A 199 8.72 13.67 20.81
CA ARG A 199 9.61 14.08 21.92
C ARG A 199 10.43 12.91 22.43
N LYS A 200 11.72 13.17 22.63
CA LYS A 200 12.64 12.23 23.27
C LYS A 200 12.17 11.90 24.69
N SER A 201 12.19 10.62 25.03
CA SER A 201 11.93 10.20 26.41
C SER A 201 13.08 10.61 27.33
N SER A 202 12.77 11.25 28.45
CA SER A 202 13.72 11.52 29.53
C SER A 202 14.03 10.29 30.39
N LYS A 203 13.25 9.21 30.25
CA LYS A 203 13.32 8.00 31.09
C LYS A 203 13.85 6.77 30.33
N GLY A 204 14.60 6.98 29.23
CA GLY A 204 15.18 5.90 28.44
C GLY A 204 14.18 5.03 27.66
N ARG A 205 12.89 5.41 27.59
CA ARG A 205 11.89 4.64 26.84
C ARG A 205 12.08 4.84 25.32
N ALA A 206 11.78 3.80 24.55
CA ALA A 206 11.72 3.89 23.10
C ALA A 206 10.75 4.98 22.64
N TRP A 207 11.17 5.78 21.66
CA TRP A 207 10.48 6.97 21.16
C TRP A 207 10.80 7.20 19.68
N GLY A 208 10.00 8.02 19.01
CA GLY A 208 10.17 8.30 17.58
C GLY A 208 10.24 7.03 16.72
N LEU A 209 11.19 6.99 15.78
CA LEU A 209 11.40 5.86 14.88
C LEU A 209 11.74 4.55 15.61
N THR A 210 12.44 4.62 16.76
CA THR A 210 12.84 3.41 17.49
C THR A 210 11.63 2.62 17.98
N ARG A 211 10.57 3.31 18.41
CA ARG A 211 9.32 2.65 18.79
C ARG A 211 8.55 2.23 17.55
N LEU A 212 8.47 3.07 16.51
CA LEU A 212 7.77 2.72 15.27
C LEU A 212 8.25 1.39 14.65
N PHE A 213 9.56 1.10 14.76
CA PHE A 213 10.17 -0.11 14.21
C PHE A 213 10.25 -1.28 15.20
N GLN A 214 9.72 -1.16 16.41
CA GLN A 214 9.64 -2.29 17.33
C GLN A 214 8.56 -3.29 16.87
N LEU A 215 8.84 -4.58 17.04
CA LEU A 215 7.86 -5.66 16.87
C LEU A 215 6.66 -5.40 17.78
N GLY A 216 5.45 -5.38 17.21
CA GLY A 216 4.21 -5.17 17.96
C GLY A 216 4.03 -3.76 18.55
N ALA A 217 4.80 -2.76 18.10
CA ALA A 217 4.84 -1.44 18.70
C ALA A 217 3.52 -0.66 18.71
N VAL A 218 2.61 -1.00 17.79
CA VAL A 218 1.43 -0.19 17.48
C VAL A 218 0.15 -0.67 18.14
N GLU A 219 0.25 -1.66 19.02
CA GLU A 219 -0.82 -1.99 19.97
C GLU A 219 -0.64 -1.18 21.25
N PRO A 220 -1.49 -0.18 21.56
CA PRO A 220 -1.53 0.40 22.88
C PRO A 220 -2.32 -0.56 23.79
N GLY A 221 -1.63 -1.56 24.36
CA GLY A 221 -2.18 -2.45 25.38
C GLY A 221 -2.08 -3.96 25.16
N ALA A 222 -1.52 -4.43 24.03
CA ALA A 222 -1.38 -5.87 23.82
C ALA A 222 -0.20 -6.45 24.63
N THR A 223 -0.51 -6.95 25.83
CA THR A 223 0.14 -8.17 26.33
C THR A 223 0.04 -9.25 25.25
N SER A 224 1.13 -9.98 25.04
CA SER A 224 1.33 -10.97 24.00
C SER A 224 0.30 -12.12 24.02
N ALA A 225 -0.84 -11.94 23.38
CA ALA A 225 -1.73 -13.02 22.96
C ALA A 225 -2.19 -12.71 21.54
N GLY A 226 -1.82 -13.56 20.59
CA GLY A 226 -2.06 -13.35 19.17
C GLY A 226 -3.53 -13.06 18.88
N ALA A 227 -3.79 -12.04 18.07
CA ALA A 227 -5.12 -11.79 17.53
C ALA A 227 -5.54 -13.02 16.69
N PHE A 228 -6.37 -13.88 17.28
CA PHE A 228 -6.99 -15.02 16.63
C PHE A 228 -8.03 -14.48 15.64
N LEU A 229 -7.60 -14.29 14.39
CA LEU A 229 -8.51 -14.00 13.28
C LEU A 229 -9.11 -15.32 12.79
N ILE A 230 -10.38 -15.56 13.09
CA ILE A 230 -11.16 -16.65 12.52
C ILE A 230 -11.81 -16.13 11.24
N SER A 231 -11.38 -16.65 10.08
CA SER A 231 -12.06 -16.41 8.81
C SER A 231 -13.24 -17.36 8.70
N ILE A 232 -14.45 -16.83 8.57
CA ILE A 232 -15.67 -17.62 8.37
C ILE A 232 -15.92 -17.73 6.87
N PRO A 233 -15.84 -18.93 6.24
CA PRO A 233 -16.22 -19.10 4.85
C PRO A 233 -17.75 -19.00 4.75
N LEU A 234 -18.24 -18.11 3.90
CA LEU A 234 -19.66 -18.03 3.53
C LEU A 234 -19.82 -18.73 2.18
N ASP A 235 -20.44 -19.90 2.18
CA ASP A 235 -20.81 -20.59 0.94
C ASP A 235 -21.97 -19.85 0.28
N ALA A 236 -21.72 -19.27 -0.90
CA ALA A 236 -22.76 -18.71 -1.77
C ALA A 236 -23.51 -19.85 -2.48
N ALA A 237 -24.19 -20.70 -1.71
CA ALA A 237 -25.06 -21.75 -2.23
C ALA A 237 -26.52 -21.28 -2.16
N GLY A 238 -26.96 -20.53 -3.17
CA GLY A 238 -28.35 -20.13 -3.36
C GLY A 238 -28.49 -19.04 -4.42
N GLY A 239 -29.04 -19.39 -5.59
CA GLY A 239 -29.21 -18.51 -6.75
C GLY A 239 -30.18 -17.33 -6.59
N PRO A 240 -30.47 -16.60 -7.68
CA PRO A 240 -30.59 -15.14 -7.68
C PRO A 240 -32.00 -14.66 -7.33
N GLN A 241 -32.12 -13.70 -6.41
CA GLN A 241 -33.29 -12.83 -6.33
C GLN A 241 -32.94 -11.46 -5.74
N GLN A 242 -33.47 -10.44 -6.41
CA GLN A 242 -33.37 -9.01 -6.14
C GLN A 242 -33.53 -8.68 -4.65
N LEU A 243 -32.65 -7.82 -4.11
CA LEU A 243 -33.00 -6.95 -3.00
C LEU A 243 -32.19 -5.65 -3.09
N CYS A 244 -32.93 -4.55 -3.07
CA CYS A 244 -32.48 -3.17 -3.33
C CYS A 244 -31.31 -2.73 -2.43
N ARG A 245 -30.34 -2.05 -3.05
CA ARG A 245 -29.35 -1.22 -2.35
C ARG A 245 -30.05 -0.02 -1.70
N GLN A 246 -30.07 0.03 -0.38
CA GLN A 246 -30.34 1.25 0.40
C GLN A 246 -29.02 2.04 0.59
N PRO A 247 -29.05 3.39 0.62
CA PRO A 247 -27.87 4.22 0.83
C PRO A 247 -27.57 4.38 2.33
N GLY A 248 -26.48 3.77 2.79
CA GLY A 248 -26.05 3.79 4.20
C GLY A 248 -25.33 2.52 4.56
N GLY A 249 -24.08 2.38 4.10
CA GLY A 249 -23.37 1.11 3.94
C GLY A 249 -23.11 0.29 5.22
N ARG A 250 -24.04 -0.60 5.56
CA ARG A 250 -23.78 -1.97 6.01
C ARG A 250 -24.75 -2.87 5.27
N SER A 251 -24.25 -3.85 4.53
CA SER A 251 -25.12 -4.71 3.71
C SER A 251 -25.94 -5.67 4.60
N PRO A 252 -27.13 -6.14 4.18
CA PRO A 252 -28.07 -6.89 5.03
C PRO A 252 -27.46 -8.11 5.75
N TRP A 253 -26.57 -8.82 5.06
CA TRP A 253 -25.79 -9.96 5.58
C TRP A 253 -24.93 -9.66 6.82
N PHE A 254 -24.61 -8.39 7.12
CA PHE A 254 -23.76 -8.00 8.23
C PHE A 254 -24.47 -8.25 9.55
N TRP A 255 -25.78 -7.93 9.60
CA TRP A 255 -26.59 -8.14 10.79
C TRP A 255 -26.89 -9.63 11.02
N GLU A 256 -27.04 -10.41 9.94
CA GLU A 256 -27.19 -11.86 10.02
C GLU A 256 -25.92 -12.53 10.57
N VAL A 257 -24.73 -12.12 10.11
CA VAL A 257 -23.45 -12.60 10.63
C VAL A 257 -23.26 -12.19 12.09
N CYS A 258 -23.58 -10.95 12.46
CA CYS A 258 -23.54 -10.51 13.87
C CYS A 258 -24.51 -11.31 14.76
N ALA A 259 -25.72 -11.60 14.29
CA ALA A 259 -26.69 -12.40 15.02
C ALA A 259 -26.23 -13.86 15.19
N ALA A 260 -25.66 -14.47 14.14
CA ALA A 260 -25.11 -15.82 14.20
C ALA A 260 -23.91 -15.90 15.17
N ILE A 261 -23.01 -14.92 15.15
CA ILE A 261 -21.90 -14.85 16.10
C ILE A 261 -22.42 -14.70 17.52
N ALA A 262 -23.40 -13.83 17.76
CA ALA A 262 -23.98 -13.65 19.08
C ALA A 262 -24.64 -14.94 19.61
N PHE A 263 -25.35 -15.68 18.75
CA PHE A 263 -25.94 -16.98 19.07
C PHE A 263 -24.86 -18.01 19.44
N VAL A 264 -23.79 -18.13 18.63
CA VAL A 264 -22.71 -19.09 18.93
C VAL A 264 -22.03 -18.75 20.26
N LEU A 265 -21.72 -17.48 20.49
CA LEU A 265 -21.07 -17.05 21.73
C LEU A 265 -21.96 -17.31 22.95
N ARG A 266 -23.25 -16.98 22.87
CA ARG A 266 -24.18 -17.08 24.00
C ARG A 266 -24.70 -18.49 24.22
N ASP A 267 -25.22 -19.12 23.18
CA ASP A 267 -26.04 -20.34 23.30
C ASP A 267 -25.21 -21.61 23.13
N VAL A 268 -24.15 -21.57 22.33
CA VAL A 268 -23.26 -22.73 22.10
C VAL A 268 -22.08 -22.71 23.09
N LEU A 269 -21.40 -21.56 23.19
CA LEU A 269 -20.18 -21.43 24.01
C LEU A 269 -20.45 -20.93 25.43
N LYS A 270 -21.70 -20.57 25.76
CA LYS A 270 -22.11 -20.08 27.08
C LYS A 270 -21.28 -18.90 27.59
N CYS A 271 -20.78 -18.07 26.68
CA CYS A 271 -20.10 -16.83 27.01
C CYS A 271 -21.14 -15.78 27.45
N SER A 272 -20.85 -15.04 28.51
CA SER A 272 -21.57 -13.83 28.88
C SER A 272 -21.16 -12.70 27.94
N CYS A 273 -21.93 -12.50 26.87
CA CYS A 273 -21.76 -11.42 25.89
C CYS A 273 -22.80 -10.31 26.09
#